data_AF-A0A834DTP9-F1
#
_entry.id   AF-A0A834DTP9-F1
#
_cell.length_a   1.000
_cell.length_b   1.000
_cell.length_c   1.000
_cell.angle_alpha   90.00
_cell.angle_beta   90.00
_cell.angle_gamma   90.00
#
_symmetry.space_group_name_H-M   'P 1'
#
loop_
_entity.id
_entity.type
_entity.pdbx_description
1 polymer ?
#
loop_
_entity_poly.entity_id
_entity_poly.type
_entity_poly.pdbx_seq_one_letter_code
_entity_poly.pdbx_strand_id
1 'polypeptide(L)'
;MALPPCHALCQFYVVNGELSCQLYQRSGDMGLGVPFNIASYSLLTYMIAHLTGLKPGDFVHTLGDAHIYLNHIELLKMQMTPFFFFLTLF
;
A
#
# COMPACT_ATOMS: atom_id res chain seq x y z
N MET A 1 -4.60 22.71 -4.29
CA MET A 1 -4.72 21.26 -4.57
C MET A 1 -5.71 21.08 -5.71
N ALA A 2 -5.41 20.24 -6.71
CA ALA A 2 -6.40 19.91 -7.74
C ALA A 2 -7.49 18.97 -7.18
N LEU A 3 -7.13 18.09 -6.23
CA LEU A 3 -8.03 17.20 -5.51
C LEU A 3 -7.54 17.00 -4.05
N PRO A 4 -8.44 16.74 -3.07
CA PRO A 4 -8.04 16.36 -1.72
C PRO A 4 -7.22 15.06 -1.72
N PRO A 5 -6.22 14.92 -0.82
CA PRO A 5 -5.33 13.77 -0.82
C PRO A 5 -6.10 12.48 -0.54
N CYS A 6 -5.80 11.41 -1.27
CA CYS A 6 -6.35 10.08 -1.01
C CYS A 6 -5.68 9.40 0.19
N HIS A 7 -4.37 9.62 0.37
CA HIS A 7 -3.60 9.15 1.53
C HIS A 7 -3.70 10.20 2.63
N ALA A 8 -4.49 9.92 3.65
CA ALA A 8 -4.85 10.91 4.66
C ALA A 8 -3.83 10.97 5.80
N LEU A 9 -3.28 9.82 6.21
CA LEU A 9 -2.30 9.74 7.29
C LEU A 9 -1.35 8.56 7.07
N CYS A 10 -0.10 8.70 7.50
CA CYS A 10 0.77 7.55 7.75
C CYS A 10 1.38 7.65 9.15
N GLN A 11 1.43 6.51 9.85
CA GLN A 11 1.97 6.39 11.19
C GLN A 11 3.12 5.38 11.17
N PHE A 12 4.24 5.74 11.79
CA PHE A 12 5.38 4.84 11.96
C PHE A 12 5.40 4.26 13.38
N TYR A 13 5.82 3.01 13.47
CA TYR A 13 5.97 2.29 14.73
C TYR A 13 7.31 1.56 14.74
N VAL A 14 8.05 1.65 15.86
CA VAL A 14 9.36 1.02 16.01
C VAL A 14 9.34 0.07 17.21
N VAL A 15 9.73 -1.18 16.97
CA VAL A 15 9.88 -2.20 18.01
C VAL A 15 10.99 -3.17 17.62
N ASN A 16 11.81 -3.62 18.56
CA ASN A 16 12.87 -4.62 18.33
C ASN A 16 13.83 -4.31 17.15
N GLY A 17 14.05 -3.02 16.85
CA GLY A 17 14.90 -2.59 15.72
C GLY A 17 14.22 -2.67 14.34
N GLU A 18 12.91 -2.89 14.29
CA GLU A 18 12.10 -2.90 13.07
C GLU A 18 11.20 -1.66 13.00
N LEU A 19 11.05 -1.09 11.81
CA LEU A 19 10.17 0.04 11.51
C LEU A 19 9.00 -0.41 10.64
N SER A 20 7.80 -0.31 11.20
CA SER A 20 6.53 -0.57 10.51
C SER A 20 5.83 0.73 10.14
N CYS A 21 5.00 0.69 9.10
CA CYS A 21 4.23 1.81 8.61
C CYS A 21 2.75 1.43 8.47
N GLN A 22 1.87 2.23 9.07
CA GLN A 22 0.44 2.17 8.82
C GLN A 22 0.06 3.33 7.89
N LEU A 23 -0.72 3.04 6.85
CA LEU A 23 -1.32 4.03 5.95
C LEU A 23 -2.84 4.01 6.14
N TYR A 24 -3.45 5.18 6.37
CA TYR A 24 -4.89 5.37 6.19
C TYR A 24 -5.17 6.08 4.86
N GLN A 25 -5.79 5.37 3.92
CA GLN A 25 -6.24 5.88 2.63
C GLN A 25 -7.77 6.02 2.65
N ARG A 26 -8.27 7.26 2.55
CA ARG A 26 -9.71 7.55 2.66
C ARG A 26 -10.56 6.96 1.53
N SER A 27 -9.93 6.70 0.38
CA SER A 27 -10.59 6.34 -0.89
C SER A 27 -9.63 5.52 -1.73
N GLY A 28 -9.95 4.24 -1.97
CA GLY A 28 -9.10 3.29 -2.68
C GLY A 28 -9.78 2.64 -3.86
N ASP A 29 -9.28 2.93 -5.06
CA ASP A 29 -9.62 2.19 -6.27
C ASP A 29 -8.88 0.84 -6.25
N MET A 30 -9.64 -0.23 -6.02
CA MET A 30 -9.10 -1.58 -5.90
C MET A 30 -8.50 -2.11 -7.21
N GLY A 31 -8.93 -1.57 -8.36
CA GLY A 31 -8.51 -2.05 -9.68
C GLY A 31 -7.16 -1.50 -10.12
N LEU A 32 -6.91 -0.20 -9.91
CA LEU A 32 -5.68 0.46 -10.35
C LEU A 32 -4.91 1.07 -9.18
N GLY A 33 -5.53 1.96 -8.41
CA GLY A 33 -4.84 2.77 -7.40
C GLY A 33 -4.17 1.94 -6.29
N VAL A 34 -4.95 1.09 -5.61
CA VAL A 34 -4.50 0.32 -4.44
C VAL A 34 -3.26 -0.53 -4.71
N PRO A 35 -3.15 -1.29 -5.83
CA PRO A 35 -1.91 -1.98 -6.20
C PRO A 35 -0.66 -1.07 -6.20
N PHE A 36 -0.74 0.12 -6.82
CA PHE A 36 0.38 1.06 -6.81
C PHE A 36 0.63 1.65 -5.43
N ASN A 37 -0.43 1.90 -4.65
CA ASN A 37 -0.30 2.46 -3.31
C ASN A 37 0.39 1.47 -2.35
N ILE A 38 0.12 0.17 -2.48
CA ILE A 38 0.81 -0.88 -1.72
C ILE A 38 2.31 -0.87 -2.05
N ALA A 39 2.67 -0.93 -3.33
CA ALA A 39 4.09 -0.90 -3.72
C ALA A 39 4.80 0.38 -3.24
N SER A 40 4.13 1.54 -3.38
CA SER A 40 4.70 2.84 -3.03
C SER A 40 5.00 2.97 -1.54
N TYR A 41 4.05 2.59 -0.67
CA TYR A 41 4.25 2.73 0.78
C TYR A 41 5.07 1.60 1.39
N SER A 42 5.07 0.40 0.80
CA SER A 42 6.05 -0.62 1.13
C SER A 42 7.46 -0.12 0.84
N LEU A 43 7.71 0.44 -0.36
CA LEU A 43 9.01 1.02 -0.69
C LEU A 43 9.38 2.18 0.23
N LEU A 44 8.44 3.07 0.55
CA LEU A 44 8.67 4.16 1.50
C LEU A 44 9.08 3.64 2.88
N THR A 45 8.44 2.56 3.35
CA THR A 45 8.78 1.90 4.63
C THR A 45 10.20 1.37 4.60
N TYR A 46 10.60 0.71 3.50
CA TYR A 46 11.99 0.27 3.29
C TYR A 46 12.99 1.44 3.28
N MET A 47 12.68 2.52 2.56
CA MET A 47 13.56 3.69 2.48
C MET A 47 13.76 4.37 3.85
N ILE A 48 12.69 4.52 4.63
CA ILE A 48 12.77 5.14 5.95
C ILE A 48 13.51 4.22 6.93
N ALA A 49 13.24 2.90 6.91
CA ALA A 49 13.98 1.94 7.72
C ALA A 49 15.49 2.01 7.40
N HIS A 50 15.85 2.00 6.11
CA HIS A 50 17.24 2.11 5.67
C HIS A 50 17.93 3.40 6.17
N LEU A 51 17.28 4.55 5.98
CA LEU A 51 17.84 5.86 6.40
C LEU A 51 17.95 6.01 7.92
N THR A 52 17.18 5.25 8.69
CA THR A 52 17.20 5.26 10.15
C THR A 52 18.03 4.13 10.77
N GLY A 53 18.66 3.28 9.95
CA GLY A 53 19.43 2.13 10.41
C GLY A 53 18.58 1.02 11.04
N LEU A 54 17.28 0.99 10.73
CA LEU A 54 16.32 0.00 11.19
C LEU A 54 16.05 -1.05 10.09
N LYS A 55 15.50 -2.19 10.49
CA LYS A 55 14.98 -3.19 9.55
C LYS A 55 13.56 -2.82 9.12
N PRO A 56 13.17 -3.05 7.85
CA PRO A 56 11.78 -2.88 7.45
C PRO A 56 10.90 -3.92 8.16
N GLY A 57 9.83 -3.45 8.79
CA GLY A 57 8.78 -4.27 9.40
C GLY A 57 7.53 -4.30 8.52
N ASP A 58 6.36 -4.32 9.16
CA ASP A 58 5.08 -4.45 8.46
C ASP A 58 4.64 -3.15 7.78
N PHE A 59 4.09 -3.29 6.58
CA PHE A 59 3.26 -2.26 5.97
C PHE A 59 1.77 -2.62 6.11
N VAL A 60 1.03 -1.78 6.85
CA VAL A 60 -0.40 -1.97 7.15
C VAL A 60 -1.23 -0.94 6.39
N HIS A 61 -2.02 -1.39 5.42
CA HIS A 61 -2.85 -0.51 4.60
C HIS A 61 -4.32 -0.54 5.05
N THR A 62 -4.78 0.55 5.65
CA THR A 62 -6.19 0.76 6.04
C THR A 62 -6.92 1.59 4.98
N LEU A 63 -8.02 1.06 4.46
CA LEU A 63 -8.87 1.72 3.47
C LEU A 63 -10.15 2.24 4.15
N GLY A 64 -10.56 3.46 3.82
CA GLY A 64 -11.86 4.03 4.15
C GLY A 64 -12.93 3.50 3.19
N ASP A 65 -13.16 4.24 2.10
CA ASP A 65 -14.01 3.78 0.99
C ASP A 65 -13.16 2.93 0.01
N ALA A 66 -13.36 1.61 0.02
CA ALA A 66 -12.77 0.68 -0.94
C ALA A 66 -13.81 0.37 -2.04
N HIS A 67 -13.48 0.71 -3.29
CA HIS A 67 -14.42 0.58 -4.40
C HIS A 67 -13.77 0.03 -5.68
N ILE A 68 -14.65 -0.46 -6.56
CA ILE A 68 -14.32 -0.94 -7.90
C ILE A 68 -15.14 -0.12 -8.89
N TYR A 69 -14.47 0.49 -9.87
CA TYR A 69 -15.17 1.14 -10.98
C TYR A 69 -15.86 0.09 -11.86
N LEU A 70 -17.04 0.42 -12.39
CA LEU A 70 -17.85 -0.52 -13.20
C LEU A 70 -17.09 -1.07 -14.41
N ASN A 71 -16.23 -0.26 -15.04
CA ASN A 71 -15.39 -0.66 -16.16
C ASN A 71 -14.21 -1.56 -15.76
N HIS A 72 -13.94 -1.77 -14.47
CA HIS A 72 -12.90 -2.67 -13.97
C HIS A 72 -13.42 -4.07 -13.60
N ILE A 73 -14.74 -4.29 -13.54
CA ILE A 73 -15.33 -5.54 -13.01
C ILE A 73 -14.85 -6.77 -13.79
N GLU A 74 -14.97 -6.77 -15.12
CA GLU A 74 -14.60 -7.94 -15.93
C GLU A 74 -13.09 -8.21 -15.94
N LEU A 75 -12.28 -7.15 -15.91
CA LEU A 75 -10.82 -7.25 -15.80
C LEU A 75 -10.41 -7.87 -14.46
N LEU A 76 -11.04 -7.43 -13.36
CA LEU A 76 -10.76 -7.98 -12.03
C LEU A 76 -11.20 -9.43 -11.89
N LYS A 77 -12.35 -9.82 -12.45
CA LYS A 77 -12.75 -11.23 -12.49
C LYS A 77 -11.71 -12.11 -13.20
N MET A 78 -11.12 -11.63 -14.29
CA MET A 78 -10.03 -12.32 -14.97
C MET A 78 -8.77 -12.41 -14.10
N GLN A 79 -8.41 -11.32 -13.42
CA GLN A 79 -7.24 -11.26 -12.53
C GLN A 79 -7.36 -12.20 -11.32
N MET A 80 -8.57 -12.53 -10.87
CA MET A 80 -8.81 -13.48 -9.77
C MET A 80 -8.53 -14.95 -10.15
N THR A 81 -8.11 -15.24 -11.39
CA THR A 81 -7.68 -16.59 -11.79
C THR A 81 -6.28 -16.93 -11.24
N PRO A 82 -5.97 -18.20 -10.95
CA PRO A 82 -4.86 -18.56 -10.08
C PRO A 82 -3.49 -18.44 -10.76
N PHE A 83 -2.81 -17.31 -10.57
CA PHE A 83 -1.35 -17.21 -10.60
C PHE A 83 -0.90 -15.99 -9.79
N PHE A 84 -0.12 -16.21 -8.74
CA PHE A 84 0.34 -15.15 -7.87
C PHE A 84 1.79 -15.40 -7.44
N PHE A 85 2.63 -14.36 -7.52
CA PHE A 85 4.03 -14.40 -7.11
C PHE A 85 4.45 -13.05 -6.53
N PHE A 86 5.26 -13.08 -5.47
CA PHE A 86 5.87 -11.89 -4.89
C PHE A 86 7.31 -11.74 -5.34
N LEU A 87 7.71 -10.51 -5.69
CA LEU A 87 9.11 -10.14 -5.90
C LEU A 87 9.70 -9.61 -4.58
N THR A 88 10.95 -9.94 -4.31
CA THR A 88 11.73 -9.37 -3.20
C THR A 88 12.50 -8.14 -3.67
N LEU A 89 12.44 -7.06 -2.89
CA LEU A 89 13.37 -5.93 -3.00
C LEU A 89 14.70 -6.31 -2.35
N PHE A 90 15.80 -6.15 -3.10
CA PHE A 90 17.17 -6.45 -2.67
C PHE A 90 17.79 -5.29 -1.89
#